data_AF-A0A9X7ZHV5-F1
#
_entry.id   AF-A0A9X7ZHV5-F1
#
_cell.length_a   1.000
_cell.length_b   1.000
_cell.length_c   1.000
_cell.angle_alpha   90.00
_cell.angle_beta   90.00
_cell.angle_gamma   90.00
#
_symmetry.space_group_name_H-M   'P 1'
#
loop_
_entity.id
_entity.type
_entity.pdbx_description
1 polymer ?
#
loop_
_entity_poly.entity_id
_entity_poly.type
_entity_poly.pdbx_seq_one_letter_code
_entity_poly.pdbx_strand_id
1 'polypeptide(L)'
;MTISVGRIVRTAGIVVAALGLLVGTAGVAQADARSFLDRVHANGLPDRYGYFGSMGDSETLMIGRMTCDGIRAGIPADQAMPNSTHDTGHLRPMMIEAAQHELCPDTLQGAQ
;
A
#
# COMPACT_ATOMS: atom_id res chain seq x y z
N MET A 1 31.35 -52.70 35.59
CA MET A 1 30.00 -52.55 36.16
C MET A 1 29.52 -51.15 35.79
N THR A 2 28.85 -51.06 34.64
CA THR A 2 28.38 -49.82 34.02
C THR A 2 26.87 -49.74 34.23
N ILE A 3 26.39 -48.70 34.90
CA ILE A 3 24.95 -48.48 35.12
C ILE A 3 24.51 -47.38 34.16
N SER A 4 23.78 -47.81 33.13
CA SER A 4 23.14 -46.98 32.11
C SER A 4 22.04 -46.12 32.73
N VAL A 5 22.13 -44.80 32.57
CA VAL A 5 21.04 -43.87 32.94
C VAL A 5 19.99 -43.90 31.84
N GLY A 6 18.81 -44.43 32.20
CA GLY A 6 17.67 -44.62 31.33
C GLY A 6 17.04 -43.32 30.85
N ARG A 7 16.64 -43.33 29.59
CA ARG A 7 15.90 -42.27 28.89
C ARG A 7 14.56 -42.00 29.59
N ILE A 8 14.36 -40.78 30.07
CA ILE A 8 13.05 -40.27 30.46
C ILE A 8 12.36 -39.77 29.18
N VAL A 9 11.35 -40.51 28.75
CA VAL A 9 10.44 -40.17 27.65
C VAL A 9 9.10 -39.74 28.22
N ARG A 10 8.49 -38.75 27.53
CA ARG A 10 7.11 -38.23 27.61
C ARG A 10 6.81 -37.25 28.75
N THR A 11 6.56 -36.01 28.37
CA THR A 11 5.21 -35.57 27.96
C THR A 11 5.28 -34.33 27.07
N ALA A 12 4.46 -34.34 26.03
CA ALA A 12 4.34 -33.28 25.04
C ALA A 12 3.77 -32.02 25.69
N GLY A 13 4.51 -30.92 25.60
CA GLY A 13 4.03 -29.57 25.85
C GLY A 13 4.27 -28.75 24.59
N ILE A 14 3.34 -28.85 23.64
CA ILE A 14 3.26 -27.98 22.48
C ILE A 14 2.99 -26.57 23.02
N VAL A 15 4.01 -25.70 23.02
CA VAL A 15 3.77 -24.25 23.01
C VAL A 15 4.35 -23.75 21.71
N VAL A 16 3.57 -23.96 20.66
CA VAL A 16 3.66 -23.20 19.42
C VAL A 16 3.43 -21.75 19.82
N ALA A 17 4.52 -20.98 19.94
CA ALA A 17 4.45 -19.54 19.93
C ALA A 17 4.13 -19.08 18.49
N ALA A 18 2.94 -19.44 18.00
CA ALA A 18 2.30 -18.72 16.92
C ALA A 18 1.75 -17.44 17.54
N LEU A 19 2.65 -16.47 17.74
CA LEU A 19 2.25 -15.09 17.91
C LEU A 19 1.68 -14.61 16.56
N GLY A 20 0.40 -14.90 16.38
CA GLY A 20 -0.61 -13.98 15.87
C GLY A 20 -0.20 -12.95 14.83
N LEU A 21 0.29 -13.36 13.67
CA LEU A 21 -0.03 -12.64 12.43
C LEU A 21 -0.98 -13.49 11.58
N LEU A 22 -2.19 -13.66 12.11
CA LEU A 22 -3.40 -13.57 11.28
C LEU A 22 -3.52 -12.13 10.79
N VAL A 23 -2.58 -11.64 9.99
CA VAL A 23 -2.89 -10.55 9.07
C VAL A 23 -3.58 -11.24 7.92
N GLY A 24 -4.91 -11.18 7.99
CA GLY A 24 -5.78 -11.73 6.96
C GLY A 24 -5.28 -11.31 5.58
N THR A 25 -5.47 -12.22 4.64
CA THR A 25 -5.31 -12.02 3.19
C THR A 25 -6.32 -11.00 2.63
N ALA A 26 -6.43 -9.83 3.26
CA ALA A 26 -7.18 -8.66 2.80
C ALA A 26 -6.24 -7.59 2.19
N GLY A 27 -4.94 -7.91 2.02
CA GLY A 27 -3.88 -6.95 1.75
C GLY A 27 -3.68 -6.52 0.29
N VAL A 28 -4.55 -6.92 -0.64
CA VAL A 28 -4.43 -6.44 -2.04
C VAL A 28 -5.29 -5.21 -2.35
N ALA A 29 -6.24 -4.86 -1.47
CA ALA A 29 -7.16 -3.72 -1.69
C ALA A 29 -6.98 -2.56 -0.70
N GLN A 30 -6.16 -2.74 0.35
CA GLN A 30 -5.85 -1.71 1.36
C GLN A 30 -4.35 -1.40 1.39
N ALA A 31 -3.74 -1.21 0.23
CA ALA A 31 -2.56 -0.36 0.19
C ALA A 31 -2.99 1.05 0.63
N ASP A 32 -2.20 1.64 1.53
CA ASP A 32 -2.65 2.47 2.65
C ASP A 32 -3.35 3.77 2.21
N ALA A 33 -4.66 3.68 1.98
CA ALA A 33 -5.48 4.79 1.49
C ALA A 33 -5.44 6.00 2.42
N ARG A 34 -5.28 5.78 3.73
CA ARG A 34 -5.21 6.88 4.71
C ARG A 34 -3.87 7.59 4.62
N SER A 35 -2.77 6.86 4.59
CA SER A 35 -1.41 7.38 4.42
C SER A 35 -1.24 8.06 3.07
N PHE A 36 -1.86 7.53 2.01
CA PHE A 36 -1.94 8.20 0.72
C PHE A 36 -2.64 9.56 0.83
N LEU A 37 -3.84 9.61 1.39
CA LEU A 37 -4.61 10.86 1.56
C LEU A 37 -3.87 11.85 2.47
N ASP A 38 -3.31 11.39 3.59
CA ASP A 38 -2.49 12.19 4.49
C ASP A 38 -1.29 12.81 3.77
N ARG A 39 -0.55 12.00 2.98
CA ARG A 39 0.60 12.48 2.22
C ARG A 39 0.20 13.53 1.19
N VAL A 40 -0.85 13.30 0.41
CA VAL A 40 -1.23 14.26 -0.64
C VAL A 40 -1.77 15.56 -0.05
N HIS A 41 -2.47 15.51 1.09
CA HIS A 41 -2.92 16.70 1.81
C HIS A 41 -1.75 17.46 2.45
N ALA A 42 -0.78 16.76 3.05
CA ALA A 42 0.44 17.36 3.56
C ALA A 42 1.25 18.11 2.49
N ASN A 43 1.07 17.73 1.21
CA ASN A 43 1.68 18.38 0.05
C ASN A 43 0.77 19.41 -0.63
N GLY A 44 -0.34 19.80 0.00
CA GLY A 44 -1.18 20.92 -0.44
C GLY A 44 -2.36 20.53 -1.34
N LEU A 45 -2.66 19.24 -1.50
CA LEU A 45 -3.90 18.83 -2.16
C LEU A 45 -5.10 19.12 -1.24
N PRO A 46 -6.15 19.81 -1.71
CA PRO A 46 -7.28 20.18 -0.85
C PRO A 46 -8.25 19.01 -0.64
N ASP A 47 -8.49 18.62 0.62
CA ASP A 47 -9.36 17.51 1.02
C ASP A 47 -10.80 17.65 0.50
N ARG A 48 -11.30 18.90 0.42
CA ARG A 48 -12.71 19.17 0.06
C ARG A 48 -13.02 19.01 -1.42
N TYR A 49 -12.03 19.21 -2.29
CA TYR A 49 -12.24 19.29 -3.74
C TYR A 49 -11.38 18.29 -4.49
N GLY A 50 -10.25 17.86 -3.93
CA GLY A 50 -9.43 16.78 -4.50
C GLY A 50 -8.62 17.23 -5.70
N TYR A 51 -8.04 16.26 -6.40
CA TYR A 51 -7.09 16.50 -7.48
C TYR A 51 -7.70 17.10 -8.76
N PHE A 52 -8.95 16.81 -9.10
CA PHE A 52 -9.72 17.49 -10.15
C PHE A 52 -10.69 18.53 -9.59
N GLY A 53 -10.66 18.83 -8.30
CA GLY A 53 -11.49 19.89 -7.72
C GLY A 53 -12.99 19.59 -7.68
N SER A 54 -13.41 18.32 -7.78
CA SER A 54 -14.83 17.93 -7.77
C SER A 54 -15.26 17.17 -6.51
N MET A 55 -14.62 16.03 -6.16
CA MET A 55 -15.15 15.13 -5.11
C MET A 55 -14.20 14.85 -3.94
N GLY A 56 -13.17 15.67 -3.73
CA GLY A 56 -12.32 15.58 -2.54
C GLY A 56 -11.51 14.29 -2.47
N ASP A 57 -11.35 13.76 -1.27
CA ASP A 57 -10.61 12.51 -0.97
C ASP A 57 -11.09 11.31 -1.78
N SER A 58 -12.40 11.21 -2.05
CA SER A 58 -12.96 10.06 -2.76
C SER A 58 -12.45 9.98 -4.20
N GLU A 59 -12.41 11.13 -4.88
CA GLU A 59 -11.83 11.25 -6.22
C GLU A 59 -10.31 11.06 -6.19
N THR A 60 -9.65 11.73 -5.25
CA THR A 60 -8.18 11.64 -5.06
C THR A 60 -7.73 10.18 -4.92
N LEU A 61 -8.42 9.41 -4.08
CA LEU A 61 -8.15 7.97 -3.88
C LEU A 61 -8.48 7.14 -5.12
N MET A 62 -9.59 7.45 -5.82
CA MET A 62 -9.94 6.78 -7.08
C MET A 62 -8.84 6.96 -8.13
N ILE A 63 -8.31 8.17 -8.28
CA ILE A 63 -7.25 8.48 -9.24
C ILE A 63 -5.95 7.77 -8.87
N GLY A 64 -5.58 7.77 -7.58
CA GLY A 64 -4.40 7.04 -7.12
C GLY A 64 -4.49 5.54 -7.45
N ARG A 65 -5.66 4.92 -7.22
CA ARG A 65 -5.91 3.52 -7.57
C ARG A 65 -5.88 3.26 -9.08
N MET A 66 -6.54 4.10 -9.87
CA MET A 66 -6.50 4.01 -11.34
C MET A 66 -5.07 4.11 -11.88
N THR A 67 -4.27 5.01 -11.31
CA THR A 67 -2.86 5.18 -11.66
C THR A 67 -2.09 3.88 -11.38
N CYS A 68 -2.28 3.29 -10.21
CA CYS A 68 -1.69 2.01 -9.86
C CYS A 68 -2.11 0.87 -10.80
N ASP A 69 -3.39 0.77 -11.14
CA ASP A 69 -3.90 -0.24 -12.07
C ASP A 69 -3.30 -0.07 -13.47
N GLY A 70 -3.15 1.17 -13.94
CA GLY A 70 -2.46 1.48 -15.19
C GLY A 70 -0.99 1.06 -15.17
N ILE A 71 -0.27 1.36 -14.08
CA ILE A 71 1.15 0.97 -13.92
C ILE A 71 1.29 -0.56 -13.92
N ARG A 72 0.42 -1.28 -13.20
CA ARG A 72 0.39 -2.75 -13.21
C ARG A 72 0.06 -3.33 -14.59
N ALA A 73 -0.69 -2.60 -15.41
CA ALA A 73 -0.96 -2.96 -16.80
C ALA A 73 0.20 -2.64 -17.76
N GLY A 74 1.33 -2.09 -17.27
CA GLY A 74 2.50 -1.73 -18.06
C GLY A 74 2.44 -0.33 -18.66
N ILE A 75 1.49 0.50 -18.27
CA ILE A 75 1.43 1.91 -18.66
C ILE A 75 2.49 2.66 -17.84
N PRO A 76 3.35 3.49 -18.46
CA PRO A 76 4.31 4.28 -17.71
C PRO A 76 3.60 5.25 -16.77
N ALA A 77 4.17 5.47 -15.58
CA ALA A 77 3.48 6.16 -14.49
C ALA A 77 3.04 7.59 -14.84
N ASP A 78 3.79 8.29 -15.68
CA ASP A 78 3.45 9.64 -16.17
C ASP A 78 2.22 9.67 -17.09
N GLN A 79 1.90 8.55 -17.74
CA GLN A 79 0.72 8.39 -18.59
C GLN A 79 -0.44 7.70 -17.88
N ALA A 80 -0.16 6.92 -16.83
CA ALA A 80 -1.18 6.21 -16.05
C ALA A 80 -2.03 7.16 -15.21
N MET A 81 -1.47 8.29 -14.77
CA MET A 81 -2.22 9.31 -14.04
C MET A 81 -2.76 10.39 -15.00
N PRO A 82 -4.07 10.66 -14.99
CA PRO A 82 -4.64 11.72 -15.80
C PRO A 82 -4.16 13.12 -15.36
N ASN A 83 -3.99 14.01 -16.34
CA ASN A 83 -3.66 15.41 -16.08
C ASN A 83 -4.85 16.15 -15.48
N SER A 84 -4.64 16.85 -14.36
CA SER A 84 -5.64 17.80 -13.86
C SER A 84 -5.65 19.08 -14.70
N THR A 85 -6.85 19.57 -15.00
CA THR A 85 -7.11 20.88 -15.59
C THR A 85 -7.24 21.99 -14.54
N HIS A 86 -7.12 21.64 -13.25
CA HIS A 86 -7.20 22.57 -12.12
C HIS A 86 -5.80 22.99 -11.67
N ASP A 87 -5.75 23.97 -10.75
CA ASP A 87 -4.51 24.51 -10.18
C ASP A 87 -3.61 23.40 -9.58
N THR A 88 -4.21 22.32 -9.09
CA THR A 88 -3.57 21.10 -8.57
C THR A 88 -2.77 20.28 -9.60
N GLY A 89 -2.79 20.61 -10.89
CA GLY A 89 -2.05 19.88 -11.92
C GLY A 89 -0.53 19.83 -11.69
N HIS A 90 0.02 20.82 -10.98
CA HIS A 90 1.44 20.83 -10.57
C HIS A 90 1.77 19.75 -9.54
N LEU A 91 0.78 19.23 -8.81
CA LEU A 91 0.94 18.17 -7.81
C LEU A 91 1.00 16.77 -8.44
N ARG A 92 0.82 16.65 -9.77
CA ARG A 92 0.79 15.36 -10.48
C ARG A 92 2.00 14.45 -10.17
N PRO A 93 3.26 14.92 -10.22
CA PRO A 93 4.40 14.06 -9.94
C PRO A 93 4.38 13.50 -8.51
N MET A 94 4.02 14.35 -7.53
CA MET A 94 3.89 13.97 -6.12
C MET A 94 2.75 12.96 -5.92
N MET A 95 1.62 13.14 -6.61
CA MET A 95 0.49 12.21 -6.56
C MET A 95 0.85 10.83 -7.11
N ILE A 96 1.61 10.77 -8.21
CA ILE A 96 2.11 9.51 -8.77
C ILE A 96 3.03 8.82 -7.76
N GLU A 97 3.99 9.55 -7.20
CA GLU A 97 4.91 9.02 -6.19
C GLU A 97 4.16 8.50 -4.96
N ALA A 98 3.23 9.29 -4.42
CA ALA A 98 2.40 8.89 -3.28
C ALA A 98 1.57 7.64 -3.60
N ALA A 99 0.98 7.54 -4.80
CA ALA A 99 0.25 6.35 -5.22
C ALA A 99 1.16 5.12 -5.30
N GLN A 100 2.34 5.24 -5.89
CA GLN A 100 3.29 4.12 -5.98
C GLN A 100 3.77 3.67 -4.60
N HIS A 101 4.10 4.59 -3.69
CA HIS A 101 4.60 4.24 -2.37
C HIS A 101 3.53 3.71 -1.42
N GLU A 102 2.34 4.32 -1.43
CA GLU A 102 1.29 4.00 -0.45
C GLU A 102 0.27 3.01 -1.00
N LEU A 103 -0.13 3.12 -2.28
CA LEU A 103 -1.21 2.33 -2.89
C LEU A 103 -0.74 1.14 -3.74
N CYS A 104 0.47 1.16 -4.29
CA CYS A 104 0.98 0.05 -5.09
C CYS A 104 2.51 -0.10 -5.02
N PRO A 105 3.08 -0.36 -3.82
CA PRO A 105 4.52 -0.48 -3.63
C PRO A 105 5.14 -1.63 -4.44
N ASP A 106 4.33 -2.63 -4.83
CA ASP A 106 4.73 -3.70 -5.75
C ASP A 106 5.24 -3.17 -7.11
N THR A 107 4.70 -2.03 -7.57
CA THR A 107 5.11 -1.41 -8.83
C THR A 107 6.51 -0.80 -8.78
N LEU A 108 7.03 -0.50 -7.59
CA LEU A 108 8.39 0.01 -7.39
C LEU A 108 9.43 -1.12 -7.40
N GLN A 109 9.06 -2.32 -6.98
CA GLN A 109 9.96 -3.48 -6.96
C GLN A 109 10.09 -4.16 -8.33
N GLY A 110 9.18 -3.89 -9.27
CA GLY A 110 9.19 -4.42 -10.63
C GLY A 110 9.89 -3.52 -11.66
N ALA A 111 10.28 -2.30 -11.31
CA ALA A 111 11.13 -1.45 -12.15
C ALA A 111 12.60 -1.88 -12.01
N GLN A 112 12.95 -3.03 -12.59
CA GLN A 112 14.33 -3.53 -12.70
C GLN A 112 14.70 -3.73 -14.16
#